data_AF-A0A357F596-F1
#
_entry.id   AF-A0A357F596-F1
#
_cell.length_a   1.000
_cell.length_b   1.000
_cell.length_c   1.000
_cell.angle_alpha   90.00
_cell.angle_beta   90.00
_cell.angle_gamma   90.00
#
_symmetry.space_group_name_H-M   'P 1'
#
loop_
_entity.id
_entity.type
_entity.pdbx_description
1 polymer ?
#
loop_
_entity_poly.entity_id
_entity_poly.type
_entity_poly.pdbx_seq_one_letter_code
_entity_poly.pdbx_strand_id
1 'polypeptide(L)' 'PGYDFMEMHDYFYQNDITIYPGKGAKQDTFRIANIGEIDYRDMLVFNKLLLQYFEDKKIM' A
#
# COMPACT_ATOMS: atom_id res chain seq x y z
N PRO A 1 1.08 11.96 8.64
CA PRO A 1 1.67 10.69 8.12
C PRO A 1 3.00 10.98 7.42
N GLY A 2 3.93 10.02 7.37
CA GLY A 2 5.21 10.17 6.66
C GLY A 2 5.15 9.84 5.17
N TYR A 3 3.98 9.46 4.62
CA TYR A 3 3.79 9.10 3.21
C TYR A 3 2.82 10.07 2.50
N ASP A 4 2.98 10.18 1.18
CA ASP A 4 1.96 10.67 0.25
C ASP A 4 1.20 9.47 -0.36
N PHE A 5 -0.14 9.52 -0.37
CA PHE A 5 -0.94 8.38 -0.84
C PHE A 5 -0.86 8.20 -2.36
N MET A 6 -0.81 9.29 -3.14
CA MET A 6 -0.78 9.19 -4.61
C MET A 6 0.55 8.60 -5.08
N GLU A 7 1.65 9.04 -4.46
CA GLU A 7 2.98 8.48 -4.71
C GLU A 7 3.04 6.98 -4.34
N MET A 8 2.53 6.61 -3.17
CA MET A 8 2.48 5.21 -2.74
C MET A 8 1.60 4.37 -3.67
N HIS A 9 0.45 4.91 -4.09
CA HIS A 9 -0.45 4.26 -5.04
C HIS A 9 0.26 3.97 -6.36
N ASP A 10 0.96 4.96 -6.93
CA ASP A 10 1.67 4.80 -8.20
C ASP A 10 2.81 3.78 -8.09
N TYR A 11 3.53 3.76 -6.96
CA TYR A 11 4.55 2.74 -6.68
C TYR A 11 3.95 1.32 -6.66
N PHE A 12 2.84 1.09 -5.97
CA PHE A 12 2.19 -0.22 -5.96
C PHE A 12 1.59 -0.58 -7.31
N TYR A 13 0.98 0.40 -8.00
CA TYR A 13 0.35 0.18 -9.30
C TYR A 13 1.38 -0.24 -10.36
N GLN A 14 2.58 0.33 -10.33
CA GLN A 14 3.72 -0.09 -11.17
C GLN A 14 4.22 -1.51 -10.85
N ASN A 15 3.86 -2.07 -9.70
CA ASN A 15 4.20 -3.42 -9.27
C ASN A 15 2.97 -4.35 -9.24
N ASP A 16 1.99 -4.09 -10.11
CA ASP A 16 0.76 -4.90 -10.30
C ASP A 16 -0.14 -5.02 -9.04
N ILE A 17 -0.06 -4.05 -8.12
CA ILE A 17 -0.88 -4.00 -6.91
C ILE A 17 -1.71 -2.72 -6.88
N THR A 18 -3.01 -2.85 -6.65
CA THR A 18 -3.89 -1.68 -6.45
C THR A 18 -4.25 -1.53 -4.96
N ILE A 19 -3.93 -0.36 -4.39
CA ILE A 19 -4.33 0.02 -3.03
C ILE A 19 -5.42 1.11 -3.07
N TYR A 20 -6.22 1.22 -2.01
CA TYR A 20 -7.37 2.15 -2.00
C TYR A 20 -7.18 3.30 -1.02
N PRO A 21 -7.69 4.50 -1.33
CA PRO A 21 -7.69 5.60 -0.38
C PRO A 21 -8.61 5.28 0.81
N GLY A 22 -8.32 5.89 1.95
CA GLY A 22 -9.22 5.91 3.10
C GLY A 22 -10.57 6.55 2.78
N LYS A 23 -11.55 6.39 3.67
CA LYS A 23 -12.91 6.95 3.46
C LYS A 23 -13.40 7.67 4.72
N GLY A 24 -13.69 8.96 4.59
CA GLY A 24 -14.48 9.74 5.56
C GLY A 24 -13.89 9.86 6.97
N ALA A 25 -12.61 9.57 7.16
CA ALA A 25 -11.95 9.60 8.47
C ALA A 25 -11.36 10.98 8.78
N LYS A 26 -11.30 11.34 10.07
CA LYS A 26 -10.60 12.55 10.55
C LYS A 26 -9.06 12.43 10.48
N GLN A 27 -8.57 11.22 10.25
CA GLN A 27 -7.15 10.88 10.16
C GLN A 27 -6.89 10.27 8.78
N ASP A 28 -5.73 10.59 8.21
CA ASP A 28 -5.32 10.04 6.92
C ASP A 28 -5.09 8.53 7.05
N THR A 29 -5.84 7.78 6.25
CA THR A 29 -5.80 6.32 6.20
C THR A 29 -5.80 5.87 4.74
N PHE A 30 -5.33 4.65 4.52
CA PHE A 30 -5.52 3.91 3.27
C PHE A 30 -6.08 2.53 3.60
N ARG A 31 -6.56 1.81 2.58
CA ARG A 31 -7.21 0.51 2.73
C ARG A 31 -6.51 -0.52 1.86
N ILE A 32 -6.33 -1.70 2.45
CA ILE A 32 -5.87 -2.91 1.78
C ILE A 32 -7.02 -3.92 1.86
N ALA A 33 -7.37 -4.52 0.73
CA ALA A 33 -8.35 -5.60 0.65
C ALA A 33 -7.64 -6.87 0.15
N ASN A 34 -8.03 -8.02 0.69
CA ASN A 34 -7.40 -9.31 0.45
C ASN A 34 -8.45 -10.39 0.15
N ILE A 35 -9.46 -10.03 -0.63
CA ILE A 35 -10.56 -10.90 -1.08
C ILE A 35 -10.47 -11.12 -2.59
N GLY A 36 -11.17 -12.13 -3.11
CA GLY A 36 -11.14 -12.47 -4.55
C GLY A 36 -10.07 -13.52 -4.86
N GLU A 37 -9.48 -13.44 -6.06
CA GLU A 37 -8.38 -14.31 -6.51
C GLU A 37 -7.02 -13.85 -5.97
N ILE A 38 -6.96 -13.60 -4.66
CA ILE A 38 -5.76 -13.23 -3.91
C ILE A 38 -5.48 -14.35 -2.91
N ASP A 39 -4.23 -14.77 -2.80
CA ASP A 39 -3.78 -15.67 -1.74
C ASP A 39 -2.59 -15.11 -0.94
N TYR A 40 -2.06 -15.93 -0.03
CA TYR A 40 -0.98 -15.51 0.88
C TYR A 40 0.30 -15.09 0.13
N ARG A 41 0.54 -15.60 -1.07
CA ARG A 41 1.73 -15.29 -1.89
C ARG A 41 1.67 -13.86 -2.40
N ASP A 42 0.50 -13.41 -2.85
CA ASP A 42 0.27 -12.02 -3.26
C ASP A 42 0.47 -11.06 -2.09
N MET A 43 -0.03 -11.44 -0.91
CA MET A 43 0.16 -10.64 0.31
C MET A 43 1.63 -10.61 0.78
N LEU A 44 2.42 -11.65 0.52
CA LEU A 44 3.87 -11.63 0.77
C LEU A 44 4.59 -10.64 -0.17
N VAL A 45 4.19 -10.57 -1.43
CA VAL A 45 4.71 -9.57 -2.39
C VAL A 45 4.33 -8.16 -1.93
N PHE A 46 3.06 -7.95 -1.56
CA PHE A 46 2.60 -6.68 -0.99
C PHE A 46 3.42 -6.25 0.23
N ASN A 47 3.61 -7.14 1.22
CA ASN A 47 4.36 -6.83 2.43
C ASN A 47 5.82 -6.46 2.13
N LYS A 48 6.46 -7.18 1.21
CA LYS A 48 7.83 -6.87 0.78
C LYS A 48 7.93 -5.48 0.14
N LEU A 49 6.99 -5.17 -0.76
CA LEU A 49 6.96 -3.87 -1.44
C LEU A 49 6.62 -2.73 -0.48
N LEU A 50 5.74 -2.95 0.50
CA LEU A 50 5.40 -1.97 1.53
C LEU A 50 6.61 -1.63 2.41
N LEU A 51 7.35 -2.65 2.86
CA LEU A 51 8.58 -2.46 3.63
C LEU A 51 9.61 -1.66 2.82
N GLN A 52 9.85 -2.06 1.57
CA GLN A 52 10.76 -1.35 0.67
C GLN A 52 10.37 0.12 0.50
N TYR A 53 9.09 0.40 0.26
CA TYR A 53 8.59 1.78 0.13
C TYR A 53 8.84 2.60 1.40
N PHE A 54 8.59 2.03 2.58
CA PHE A 54 8.81 2.74 3.84
C PHE A 54 10.28 2.97 4.15
N GLU A 55 11.16 2.03 3.80
CA GLU A 55 12.61 2.19 3.92
C GLU A 55 13.12 3.30 2.98
N ASP A 56 12.74 3.27 1.70
CA ASP A 56 13.16 4.25 0.69
C ASP A 56 12.70 5.66 1.03
N LYS A 57 11.50 5.78 1.60
CA LYS A 57 10.91 7.05 2.02
C LYS A 57 11.28 7.47 3.44
N LYS A 58 12.04 6.65 4.17
CA LYS A 58 12.46 6.89 5.56
C LYS A 58 11.28 7.20 6.48
N ILE A 59 10.21 6.42 6.31
CA ILE A 59 8.97 6.51 7.09
C ILE A 59 9.09 5.69 8.37
N MET A 60 10.01 4.70 8.38
CA MET A 60 10.44 3.94 9.54
C MET A 60 11.72 4.49 10.15
#